data_AF-A0A0C2SPR7-F1
#
_entry.id   AF-A0A0C2SPR7-F1
#
_cell.length_a   1.000
_cell.length_b   1.000
_cell.length_c   1.000
_cell.angle_alpha   90.00
_cell.angle_beta   90.00
_cell.angle_gamma   90.00
#
_symmetry.space_group_name_H-M   'P 1'
#
loop_
_entity.id
_entity.type
_entity.pdbx_description
1 polymer ?
#
loop_
_entity_poly.entity_id
_entity_poly.type
_entity_poly.pdbx_seq_one_letter_code
_entity_poly.pdbx_strand_id
1 'polypeptide(L)'
;MSVSLIIVPRSSRDEPVPSHVQRDGVTEQARSKKFASIPALIDLPEVKRTPISISGASSHSSARSSEYYNIALEEGCMITKSIRYTHQLIHWVNVAPSLDPIPVEAMIDDGLGIIPSTRFTLHDDCNVAFLEPSVYASLDLYAFIALTPSLQTLNKLIDNVKCDNDRRQKEMNMGGKARRHSLNFSDASFTNPECELVVLHPEHFLPGGGIFTVYDRANNGYKNYVVSHDRYLRESMDCNSPRLPPFCHDTQHRKGKLSFVNPFLVSINADIKIRRYFRMMHC
;
A
#
# COMPACT_ATOMS: atom_id res chain seq x y z
N MET A 1 17.13 -31.27 -11.83
CA MET A 1 17.19 -31.41 -13.30
C MET A 1 16.75 -30.10 -13.90
N SER A 2 17.72 -29.27 -14.31
CA SER A 2 17.51 -27.96 -14.92
C SER A 2 17.40 -28.10 -16.44
N VAL A 3 16.49 -27.35 -17.06
CA VAL A 3 16.49 -27.10 -18.50
C VAL A 3 16.31 -25.61 -18.71
N SER A 4 17.40 -24.94 -19.07
CA SER A 4 17.41 -23.55 -19.53
C SER A 4 17.40 -23.56 -21.06
N LEU A 5 16.46 -22.82 -21.68
CA LEU A 5 16.42 -22.61 -23.13
C LEU A 5 16.94 -21.21 -23.43
N ILE A 6 18.10 -21.14 -24.11
CA ILE A 6 18.74 -19.91 -24.61
C ILE A 6 18.47 -19.85 -26.12
N ILE A 7 17.95 -18.72 -26.60
CA ILE A 7 17.83 -18.42 -28.03
C ILE A 7 18.73 -17.22 -28.33
N VAL A 8 19.69 -17.42 -29.24
CA VAL A 8 20.59 -16.40 -29.81
C VAL A 8 20.21 -16.19 -31.27
N PRO A 9 20.07 -14.94 -31.75
CA PRO A 9 20.23 -14.64 -33.17
C PRO A 9 21.62 -14.05 -33.46
N ARG A 10 22.26 -14.58 -34.51
CA ARG A 10 23.52 -14.12 -35.09
C ARG A 10 23.35 -12.82 -35.89
N SER A 11 24.42 -12.03 -35.85
CA SER A 11 24.67 -10.79 -36.59
C SER A 11 24.95 -11.04 -38.08
N SER A 12 24.52 -10.11 -38.94
CA SER A 12 25.20 -9.80 -40.21
C SER A 12 25.12 -8.30 -40.54
N ARG A 13 26.32 -7.71 -40.65
CA ARG A 13 26.81 -6.50 -41.34
C ARG A 13 26.17 -6.24 -42.74
N ASP A 14 26.15 -5.08 -43.42
CA ASP A 14 26.81 -3.75 -43.36
C ASP A 14 25.92 -2.68 -44.09
N GLU A 15 25.96 -1.41 -43.63
CA GLU A 15 25.92 -0.05 -44.29
C GLU A 15 24.98 0.32 -45.48
N PRO A 16 24.71 1.62 -45.82
CA PRO A 16 25.26 2.89 -45.29
C PRO A 16 24.24 3.98 -44.87
N VAL A 17 24.81 5.06 -44.31
CA VAL A 17 24.23 6.33 -43.78
C VAL A 17 23.56 7.21 -44.84
N PRO A 18 22.47 7.91 -44.47
CA PRO A 18 22.25 9.28 -44.93
C PRO A 18 22.06 10.29 -43.78
N SER A 19 22.48 11.50 -44.10
CA SER A 19 22.63 12.70 -43.30
C SER A 19 21.31 13.40 -42.94
N HIS A 20 21.38 14.22 -41.88
CA HIS A 20 20.47 15.31 -41.51
C HIS A 20 19.00 14.94 -41.19
N VAL A 21 18.71 14.82 -39.88
CA VAL A 21 17.39 15.13 -39.33
C VAL A 21 17.56 16.04 -38.12
N GLN A 22 16.95 17.23 -38.21
CA GLN A 22 16.75 18.18 -37.14
C GLN A 22 16.15 17.51 -35.90
N ARG A 23 16.78 17.75 -34.75
CA ARG A 23 16.18 17.48 -33.44
C ARG A 23 15.10 18.53 -33.18
N ASP A 24 13.87 18.25 -33.61
CA ASP A 24 12.71 18.90 -33.04
C ASP A 24 12.28 18.12 -31.80
N GLY A 25 12.13 18.86 -30.70
CA GLY A 25 11.90 18.35 -29.37
C GLY A 25 10.67 17.45 -29.29
N VAL A 26 10.90 16.20 -28.92
CA VAL A 26 9.85 15.36 -28.36
C VAL A 26 9.46 15.98 -27.02
N THR A 27 8.34 16.69 -27.01
CA THR A 27 7.62 16.99 -25.79
C THR A 27 7.13 15.66 -25.24
N GLU A 28 7.87 15.10 -24.29
CA GLU A 28 7.51 13.86 -23.62
C GLU A 28 6.26 14.14 -22.77
N GLN A 29 5.09 13.86 -23.36
CA GLN A 29 3.83 13.85 -22.62
C GLN A 29 3.93 12.79 -21.52
N ALA A 30 4.09 13.25 -20.29
CA ALA A 30 4.04 12.44 -19.09
C ALA A 30 2.76 11.60 -19.06
N ARG A 31 2.88 10.28 -19.27
CA ARG A 31 1.78 9.34 -19.09
C ARG A 31 1.52 9.15 -17.60
N SER A 32 0.64 9.97 -17.03
CA SER A 32 -0.02 9.67 -15.75
C SER A 32 -0.88 8.41 -15.95
N LYS A 33 -0.51 7.28 -15.33
CA LYS A 33 -1.39 6.11 -15.32
C LYS A 33 -2.61 6.43 -14.46
N LYS A 34 -3.74 6.64 -15.13
CA LYS A 34 -5.05 6.65 -14.50
C LYS A 34 -5.25 5.26 -13.87
N PHE A 35 -5.92 5.20 -12.72
CA PHE A 35 -6.52 3.94 -12.25
C PHE A 35 -7.21 3.26 -13.44
N ALA A 36 -7.05 1.94 -13.59
CA ALA A 36 -7.69 1.24 -14.68
C ALA A 36 -9.23 1.41 -14.59
N SER A 37 -9.86 1.59 -15.74
CA SER A 37 -11.31 1.70 -15.86
C SER A 37 -11.96 0.42 -15.38
N ILE A 38 -13.02 0.54 -14.58
CA ILE A 38 -13.79 -0.61 -14.09
C ILE A 38 -14.97 -0.79 -15.05
N PRO A 39 -15.07 -1.91 -15.78
CA PRO A 39 -16.22 -2.15 -16.65
C PRO A 39 -17.49 -2.33 -15.80
N ALA A 40 -18.64 -2.02 -16.38
CA ALA A 40 -19.93 -2.38 -15.80
C ALA A 40 -19.99 -3.91 -15.60
N LEU A 41 -20.45 -4.35 -14.43
CA LEU A 41 -20.88 -5.72 -14.22
C LEU A 41 -22.38 -5.81 -14.54
N ILE A 42 -22.87 -6.99 -14.93
CA ILE A 42 -24.19 -7.22 -15.57
C ILE A 42 -25.34 -6.40 -14.94
N ASP A 43 -25.38 -6.26 -13.62
CA ASP A 43 -26.41 -5.52 -12.88
C ASP A 43 -25.90 -4.26 -12.13
N LEU A 44 -24.66 -3.82 -12.37
CA LEU A 44 -24.04 -2.71 -11.65
C LEU A 44 -23.54 -1.61 -12.61
N PRO A 45 -23.84 -0.33 -12.30
CA PRO A 45 -23.42 0.77 -13.16
C PRO A 45 -21.89 0.89 -13.23
N GLU A 46 -21.39 1.36 -14.37
CA GLU A 46 -19.97 1.68 -14.55
C GLU A 46 -19.52 2.73 -13.52
N VAL A 47 -18.40 2.45 -12.82
CA VAL A 47 -17.82 3.40 -11.86
C VAL A 47 -17.10 4.51 -12.63
N LYS A 48 -17.83 5.61 -12.91
CA LYS A 48 -17.27 6.79 -13.58
C LYS A 48 -16.29 7.51 -12.66
N ARG A 49 -15.01 7.54 -13.05
CA ARG A 49 -13.95 8.21 -12.31
C ARG A 49 -13.61 9.55 -12.93
N THR A 50 -13.55 10.60 -12.10
CA THR A 50 -12.92 11.86 -12.50
C THR A 50 -11.43 11.60 -12.77
N PRO A 51 -10.86 12.07 -13.89
CA PRO A 51 -9.44 11.87 -14.18
C PRO A 51 -8.60 12.61 -13.14
N ILE A 52 -8.07 11.87 -12.17
CA ILE A 52 -7.16 12.39 -11.16
C ILE A 52 -6.00 11.40 -11.01
N SER A 53 -4.79 11.94 -10.97
CA SER A 53 -3.53 11.22 -10.98
C SER A 53 -3.21 10.66 -9.60
N ILE A 54 -2.91 9.36 -9.54
CA ILE A 54 -2.32 8.68 -8.38
C ILE A 54 -1.30 7.67 -8.88
N SER A 55 -0.22 7.64 -8.11
CA SER A 55 1.02 6.89 -8.15
C SER A 55 0.91 5.36 -8.22
N GLY A 56 0.32 4.82 -9.29
CA GLY A 56 0.36 3.38 -9.58
C GLY A 56 1.51 3.02 -10.54
N ALA A 57 2.71 2.84 -10.02
CA ALA A 57 3.82 2.25 -10.77
C ALA A 57 4.83 1.53 -9.86
N SER A 58 4.51 0.30 -9.48
CA SER A 58 5.54 -0.75 -9.37
C SER A 58 5.22 -1.83 -10.41
N SER A 59 5.40 -1.48 -11.67
CA SER A 59 5.51 -2.45 -12.76
C SER A 59 6.94 -2.46 -13.27
N HIS A 60 7.91 -2.46 -12.36
CA HIS A 60 9.22 -3.02 -12.63
C HIS A 60 9.19 -4.47 -12.19
N SER A 61 9.33 -5.35 -13.17
CA SER A 61 9.40 -6.79 -12.99
C SER A 61 10.38 -7.16 -11.87
N SER A 62 9.95 -8.18 -11.14
CA SER A 62 10.49 -8.84 -9.96
C SER A 62 11.88 -9.47 -10.14
N ALA A 63 12.86 -8.75 -10.66
CA ALA A 63 14.24 -9.26 -10.77
C ALA A 63 15.35 -8.25 -10.45
N ARG A 64 15.09 -6.94 -10.43
CA ARG A 64 16.13 -5.91 -10.16
C ARG A 64 15.87 -4.98 -8.98
N SER A 65 14.68 -5.01 -8.36
CA SER A 65 14.32 -4.10 -7.26
C SER A 65 14.53 -4.67 -5.86
N SER A 66 14.80 -5.97 -5.72
CA SER A 66 15.04 -6.59 -4.41
C SER A 66 16.32 -6.09 -3.72
N GLU A 67 17.27 -5.50 -4.46
CA GLU A 67 18.52 -5.01 -3.87
C GLU A 67 18.35 -3.70 -3.07
N TYR A 68 17.24 -2.98 -3.26
CA TYR A 68 17.01 -1.68 -2.60
C TYR A 68 16.21 -1.77 -1.30
N TYR A 69 15.48 -2.86 -1.06
CA TYR A 69 14.62 -3.01 0.10
C TYR A 69 15.14 -4.12 1.00
N ASN A 70 15.17 -3.90 2.32
CA ASN A 70 15.60 -4.92 3.28
C ASN A 70 14.42 -5.82 3.69
N ILE A 71 13.56 -6.18 2.75
CA ILE A 71 12.36 -6.99 3.00
C ILE A 71 12.55 -8.38 2.42
N ALA A 72 12.53 -9.36 3.32
CA ALA A 72 12.65 -10.77 3.00
C ALA A 72 11.34 -11.26 2.36
N LEU A 73 11.42 -12.12 1.34
CA LEU A 73 10.22 -12.68 0.70
C LEU A 73 9.40 -13.55 1.68
N GLU A 74 10.08 -14.11 2.68
CA GLU A 74 9.56 -14.91 3.79
C GLU A 74 8.57 -14.14 4.68
N GLU A 75 8.59 -12.81 4.61
CA GLU A 75 7.57 -11.95 5.22
C GLU A 75 6.16 -12.23 4.68
N GLY A 76 6.08 -12.66 3.41
CA GLY A 76 4.83 -13.03 2.78
C GLY A 76 3.93 -11.82 2.48
N CYS A 77 2.71 -12.11 2.07
CA CYS A 77 1.70 -11.08 1.80
C CYS A 77 1.16 -10.54 3.12
N MET A 78 1.13 -9.23 3.29
CA MET A 78 0.65 -8.59 4.53
C MET A 78 -0.78 -9.01 4.92
N ILE A 79 -1.65 -9.27 3.94
CA ILE A 79 -3.06 -9.61 4.20
C ILE A 79 -3.28 -11.12 4.22
N THR A 80 -2.89 -11.83 3.15
CA THR A 80 -3.19 -13.25 3.00
C THR A 80 -2.17 -14.15 3.69
N LYS A 81 -1.04 -13.59 4.15
CA LYS A 81 0.07 -14.29 4.83
C LYS A 81 0.71 -15.42 4.02
N SER A 82 0.31 -15.60 2.76
CA SER A 82 0.94 -16.58 1.87
C SER A 82 2.34 -16.09 1.49
N ILE A 83 3.22 -16.98 1.04
CA ILE A 83 4.55 -16.66 0.53
C ILE A 83 4.60 -17.09 -0.93
N ARG A 84 4.80 -16.14 -1.85
CA ARG A 84 4.85 -16.40 -3.30
C ARG A 84 5.86 -15.50 -3.98
N TYR A 85 6.61 -16.04 -4.94
CA TYR A 85 7.55 -15.29 -5.78
C TYR A 85 6.90 -14.20 -6.64
N THR A 86 5.57 -14.25 -6.80
CA THR A 86 4.81 -13.31 -7.60
C THR A 86 4.31 -12.10 -6.81
N HIS A 87 4.62 -12.01 -5.51
CA HIS A 87 4.24 -10.85 -4.71
C HIS A 87 4.70 -9.53 -5.33
N GLN A 88 3.86 -8.53 -5.15
CA GLN A 88 4.10 -7.16 -5.57
C GLN A 88 4.44 -6.33 -4.34
N LEU A 89 5.44 -5.46 -4.46
CA LEU A 89 5.76 -4.50 -3.42
C LEU A 89 4.80 -3.31 -3.54
N ILE A 90 4.12 -2.98 -2.45
CA ILE A 90 3.32 -1.77 -2.33
C ILE A 90 4.08 -0.71 -1.53
N HIS A 91 3.85 0.56 -1.87
CA HIS A 91 4.19 1.72 -1.05
C HIS A 91 2.91 2.29 -0.41
N TRP A 92 2.89 2.48 0.92
CA TRP A 92 1.75 3.07 1.63
C TRP A 92 1.54 4.52 1.23
N VAL A 93 2.62 5.28 1.10
CA VAL A 93 2.63 6.60 0.50
C VAL A 93 3.56 6.58 -0.71
N ASN A 94 3.10 7.13 -1.84
CA ASN A 94 3.90 7.18 -3.05
C ASN A 94 3.60 8.47 -3.84
N VAL A 95 4.59 8.99 -4.55
CA VAL A 95 4.44 10.13 -5.45
C VAL A 95 4.22 9.66 -6.89
N ALA A 96 3.51 10.46 -7.68
CA ALA A 96 3.34 10.12 -9.08
C ALA A 96 4.72 10.07 -9.75
N PRO A 97 4.97 9.18 -10.73
CA PRO A 97 6.31 8.99 -11.32
C PRO A 97 6.97 10.25 -11.87
N SER A 98 6.18 11.27 -12.19
CA SER A 98 6.64 12.58 -12.71
C SER A 98 6.84 13.64 -11.63
N LEU A 99 6.59 13.34 -10.36
CA LEU A 99 6.69 14.28 -9.25
C LEU A 99 7.95 14.01 -8.44
N ASP A 100 8.57 15.10 -7.99
CA ASP A 100 9.67 15.05 -7.05
C ASP A 100 9.18 14.45 -5.71
N PRO A 101 9.83 13.40 -5.18
CA PRO A 101 9.49 12.82 -3.88
C PRO A 101 9.86 13.72 -2.70
N ILE A 102 10.85 14.61 -2.86
CA ILE A 102 11.45 15.39 -1.76
C ILE A 102 10.41 16.18 -0.95
N PRO A 103 9.43 16.89 -1.55
CA PRO A 103 8.43 17.63 -0.79
C PRO A 103 7.53 16.73 0.06
N VAL A 104 7.21 15.52 -0.41
CA VAL A 104 6.38 14.57 0.33
C VAL A 104 7.18 13.93 1.46
N GLU A 105 8.43 13.58 1.20
CA GLU A 105 9.35 13.07 2.22
C GLU A 105 9.57 14.10 3.33
N ALA A 106 9.86 15.35 2.98
CA ALA A 106 10.02 16.45 3.92
C ALA A 106 8.73 16.75 4.71
N MET A 107 7.56 16.67 4.08
CA MET A 107 6.28 16.83 4.79
C MET A 107 6.06 15.72 5.82
N ILE A 108 6.38 14.48 5.50
CA ILE A 108 6.22 13.34 6.41
C ILE A 108 7.22 13.41 7.57
N ASP A 109 8.48 13.73 7.26
CA ASP A 109 9.57 13.79 8.23
C ASP A 109 9.48 15.04 9.12
N ASP A 110 9.70 16.22 8.53
CA ASP A 110 9.79 17.48 9.26
C ASP A 110 8.42 18.07 9.60
N GLY A 111 7.42 17.86 8.74
CA GLY A 111 6.07 18.41 8.92
C GLY A 111 5.26 17.64 9.97
N LEU A 112 5.14 16.32 9.77
CA LEU A 112 4.28 15.47 10.59
C LEU A 112 5.01 14.82 11.77
N GLY A 113 6.31 14.53 11.64
CA GLY A 113 7.08 13.85 12.70
C GLY A 113 6.52 12.48 13.07
N ILE A 114 5.91 11.79 12.11
CA ILE A 114 5.25 10.49 12.30
C ILE A 114 6.16 9.29 12.02
N ILE A 115 7.43 9.53 11.71
CA ILE A 115 8.45 8.51 11.45
C ILE A 115 9.56 8.63 12.51
N PRO A 116 10.11 7.52 13.04
CA PRO A 116 11.20 7.55 14.03
C PRO A 116 12.59 7.91 13.45
N SER A 117 12.66 8.43 12.22
CA SER A 117 13.88 8.77 11.49
C SER A 117 13.88 10.24 11.11
N THR A 118 15.06 10.84 11.01
CA THR A 118 15.25 12.24 10.61
C THR A 118 15.59 12.39 9.13
N ARG A 119 15.47 11.31 8.35
CA ARG A 119 15.67 11.26 6.89
C ARG A 119 14.77 10.19 6.29
N PHE A 120 13.46 10.39 6.42
CA PHE A 120 12.50 9.48 5.80
C PHE A 120 12.65 9.51 4.27
N THR A 121 12.62 8.33 3.65
CA THR A 121 12.47 8.19 2.20
C THR A 121 11.26 7.35 1.86
N LEU A 122 10.66 7.55 0.68
CA LEU A 122 9.55 6.71 0.21
C LEU A 122 9.95 5.24 0.00
N HIS A 123 11.25 4.94 0.00
CA HIS A 123 11.78 3.59 -0.10
C HIS A 123 12.09 2.94 1.25
N ASP A 124 11.90 3.66 2.37
CA ASP A 124 12.12 3.10 3.71
C ASP A 124 11.17 1.93 3.97
N ASP A 125 11.67 0.90 4.66
CA ASP A 125 10.92 -0.33 4.94
C ASP A 125 9.56 -0.06 5.61
N CYS A 126 9.46 0.99 6.44
CA CYS A 126 8.22 1.38 7.11
C CYS A 126 7.11 1.85 6.15
N ASN A 127 7.46 2.20 4.91
CA ASN A 127 6.55 2.62 3.85
C ASN A 127 6.21 1.50 2.86
N VAL A 128 6.81 0.31 2.98
CA VAL A 128 6.61 -0.76 2.00
C VAL A 128 6.16 -2.07 2.61
N ALA A 129 5.47 -2.90 1.83
CA ALA A 129 5.06 -4.26 2.21
C ALA A 129 4.83 -5.12 0.95
N PHE A 130 4.82 -6.44 1.09
CA PHE A 130 4.43 -7.35 0.02
C PHE A 130 2.92 -7.62 0.02
N LEU A 131 2.35 -7.71 -1.17
CA LEU A 131 0.97 -8.13 -1.41
C LEU A 131 0.90 -9.16 -2.53
N GLU A 132 -0.06 -10.08 -2.47
CA GLU A 132 -0.41 -10.91 -3.63
C GLU A 132 -0.87 -10.04 -4.80
N PRO A 133 -0.61 -10.42 -6.07
CA PRO A 133 -0.97 -9.61 -7.23
C PRO A 133 -2.43 -9.14 -7.29
N SER A 134 -3.38 -10.02 -6.98
CA SER A 134 -4.81 -9.69 -6.97
C SER A 134 -5.16 -8.70 -5.86
N VAL A 135 -4.55 -8.87 -4.69
CA VAL A 135 -4.70 -7.98 -3.53
C VAL A 135 -4.07 -6.62 -3.81
N TYR A 136 -2.86 -6.60 -4.37
CA TYR A 136 -2.17 -5.39 -4.82
C TYR A 136 -3.04 -4.61 -5.82
N ALA A 137 -3.57 -5.29 -6.85
CA ALA A 137 -4.43 -4.65 -7.81
C ALA A 137 -5.70 -4.07 -7.15
N SER A 138 -6.36 -4.87 -6.30
CA SER A 138 -7.57 -4.45 -5.59
C SER A 138 -7.34 -3.26 -4.67
N LEU A 139 -6.20 -3.21 -3.99
CA LEU A 139 -5.86 -2.13 -3.08
C LEU A 139 -5.33 -0.91 -3.83
N ASP A 140 -4.26 -1.06 -4.61
CA ASP A 140 -3.49 0.06 -5.15
C ASP A 140 -3.96 0.52 -6.53
N LEU A 141 -4.36 -0.39 -7.41
CA LEU A 141 -4.72 -0.08 -8.81
C LEU A 141 -6.21 0.15 -9.05
N TYR A 142 -7.07 -0.32 -8.15
CA TYR A 142 -8.52 -0.21 -8.26
C TYR A 142 -9.19 0.37 -7.03
N ALA A 143 -8.53 0.41 -5.86
CA ALA A 143 -9.12 0.88 -4.61
C ALA A 143 -10.48 0.22 -4.28
N PHE A 144 -10.62 -1.08 -4.58
CA PHE A 144 -11.76 -1.91 -4.16
C PHE A 144 -11.73 -2.23 -2.67
N ILE A 145 -10.53 -2.20 -2.08
CA ILE A 145 -10.30 -2.41 -0.65
C ILE A 145 -9.42 -1.29 -0.10
N ALA A 146 -9.51 -1.07 1.20
CA ALA A 146 -8.59 -0.28 1.98
C ALA A 146 -8.08 -1.09 3.19
N LEU A 147 -6.89 -0.75 3.65
CA LEU A 147 -6.35 -1.26 4.91
C LEU A 147 -6.26 -0.11 5.89
N THR A 148 -6.86 -0.28 7.06
CA THR A 148 -6.83 0.70 8.15
C THR A 148 -6.17 0.07 9.36
N PRO A 149 -5.57 0.84 10.28
CA PRO A 149 -5.38 0.33 11.63
C PRO A 149 -6.72 -0.10 12.23
N SER A 150 -6.70 -1.13 13.07
CA SER A 150 -7.87 -1.54 13.85
C SER A 150 -8.34 -0.39 14.74
N LEU A 151 -9.60 -0.40 15.16
CA LEU A 151 -10.11 0.62 16.07
C LEU A 151 -9.26 0.75 17.35
N GLN A 152 -8.78 -0.36 17.88
CA GLN A 152 -7.90 -0.38 19.05
C GLN A 152 -6.54 0.28 18.75
N THR A 153 -5.90 -0.07 17.64
CA THR A 153 -4.64 0.54 17.22
C THR A 153 -4.82 2.05 16.99
N LEU A 154 -5.89 2.44 16.29
CA LEU A 154 -6.19 3.84 15.99
C LEU A 154 -6.39 4.68 17.26
N ASN A 155 -7.15 4.18 18.24
CA ASN A 155 -7.34 4.89 19.50
C ASN A 155 -6.02 5.11 20.23
N LYS A 156 -5.13 4.10 20.28
CA LYS A 156 -3.79 4.25 20.86
C LYS A 156 -2.94 5.29 20.13
N LEU A 157 -2.99 5.30 18.79
CA LEU A 157 -2.28 6.31 17.99
C LEU A 157 -2.80 7.72 18.28
N ILE A 158 -4.13 7.89 18.38
CA ILE A 158 -4.76 9.16 18.75
C ILE A 158 -4.28 9.60 20.14
N ASP A 159 -4.28 8.70 21.12
CA ASP A 159 -3.85 9.01 22.48
C ASP A 159 -2.36 9.37 22.53
N ASN A 160 -1.51 8.68 21.77
CA ASN A 160 -0.10 9.02 21.64
C ASN A 160 0.10 10.43 21.07
N VAL A 161 -0.64 10.79 20.02
CA VAL A 161 -0.59 12.13 19.41
C VAL A 161 -1.12 13.19 20.38
N LYS A 162 -2.20 12.92 21.11
CA LYS A 162 -2.72 13.84 22.14
C LYS A 162 -1.70 14.07 23.25
N CYS A 163 -1.11 13.01 23.79
CA CYS A 163 -0.08 13.13 24.82
C CYS A 163 1.12 13.96 24.36
N ASP A 164 1.57 13.76 23.12
CA ASP A 164 2.66 14.54 22.55
C ASP A 164 2.29 16.01 22.34
N ASN A 165 1.07 16.28 21.86
CA ASN A 165 0.55 17.64 21.71
C ASN A 165 0.44 18.35 23.05
N ASP A 166 -0.07 17.69 24.09
CA ASP A 166 -0.19 18.25 25.44
C ASP A 166 1.19 18.58 26.03
N ARG A 167 2.17 17.68 25.84
CA ARG A 167 3.58 17.92 26.22
C ARG A 167 4.11 19.17 25.51
N ARG A 168 3.94 19.27 24.19
CA ARG A 168 4.41 20.41 23.38
C ARG A 168 3.74 21.72 23.78
N GLN A 169 2.44 21.69 24.08
CA GLN A 169 1.71 22.85 24.56
C GLN A 169 2.24 23.34 25.91
N LYS A 170 2.56 22.41 26.85
CA LYS A 170 3.20 22.76 28.13
C LYS A 170 4.57 23.40 27.92
N GLU A 171 5.41 22.84 27.03
CA GLU A 171 6.72 23.43 26.69
C GLU A 171 6.58 24.84 26.10
N MET A 172 5.62 25.04 25.19
CA MET A 172 5.31 26.34 24.61
C MET A 172 4.88 27.35 25.68
N ASN A 173 4.02 26.93 26.62
CA ASN A 173 3.55 27.79 27.70
C ASN A 173 4.66 28.19 28.68
N MET A 174 5.64 27.30 28.94
CA MET A 174 6.73 27.57 29.88
C MET A 174 7.90 28.34 29.26
N GLY A 175 8.23 28.08 27.99
CA GLY A 175 9.48 28.58 27.38
C GLY A 175 9.32 29.27 26.04
N GLY A 176 8.09 29.48 25.56
CA GLY A 176 7.80 30.12 24.26
C GLY A 176 8.22 29.30 23.04
N LYS A 177 8.73 28.08 23.23
CA LYS A 177 9.18 27.19 22.16
C LYS A 177 8.91 25.73 22.52
N ALA A 178 8.20 25.04 21.64
CA ALA A 178 7.97 23.60 21.74
C ALA A 178 9.07 22.85 21.00
N ARG A 179 9.47 21.69 21.51
CA ARG A 179 10.32 20.75 20.77
C ARG A 179 9.55 20.12 19.61
N ARG A 180 10.28 19.42 18.73
CA ARG A 180 9.70 18.59 17.68
C ARG A 180 8.79 17.51 18.28
N HIS A 181 7.90 16.95 17.45
CA HIS A 181 7.10 15.79 17.80
C HIS A 181 8.01 14.65 18.26
N SER A 182 7.61 13.96 19.33
CA SER A 182 8.40 12.88 19.93
C SER A 182 7.46 11.75 20.36
N LEU A 183 6.84 11.11 19.37
CA LEU A 183 5.93 9.98 19.60
C LEU A 183 6.68 8.78 20.18
N ASN A 184 5.99 7.99 21.01
CA ASN A 184 6.54 6.75 21.56
C ASN A 184 6.47 5.62 20.53
N PHE A 185 7.42 5.57 19.60
CA PHE A 185 7.51 4.52 18.57
C PHE A 185 7.82 3.12 19.11
N SER A 186 8.10 2.98 20.40
CA SER A 186 8.25 1.68 21.05
C SER A 186 6.91 1.10 21.54
N ASP A 187 5.82 1.84 21.45
CA ASP A 187 4.50 1.33 21.80
C ASP A 187 4.04 0.21 20.84
N ALA A 188 3.21 -0.70 21.35
CA ALA A 188 2.68 -1.83 20.57
C ALA A 188 1.88 -1.36 19.35
N SER A 189 1.25 -0.17 19.40
CA SER A 189 0.56 0.41 18.24
C SER A 189 1.49 0.75 17.07
N PHE A 190 2.80 0.85 17.28
CA PHE A 190 3.79 1.07 16.21
C PHE A 190 4.58 -0.18 15.84
N THR A 191 4.90 -1.01 16.84
CA THR A 191 5.75 -2.20 16.66
C THR A 191 4.96 -3.43 16.20
N ASN A 192 3.68 -3.51 16.56
CA ASN A 192 2.79 -4.59 16.14
C ASN A 192 1.35 -4.07 15.95
N PRO A 193 1.12 -3.12 15.02
CA PRO A 193 -0.21 -2.61 14.77
C PRO A 193 -1.12 -3.72 14.25
N GLU A 194 -2.32 -3.80 14.80
CA GLU A 194 -3.41 -4.53 14.17
C GLU A 194 -4.01 -3.68 13.07
N CYS A 195 -4.30 -4.32 11.94
CA CYS A 195 -4.94 -3.74 10.78
C CYS A 195 -6.27 -4.46 10.50
N GLU A 196 -7.18 -3.75 9.85
CA GLU A 196 -8.45 -4.23 9.36
C GLU A 196 -8.54 -4.01 7.84
N LEU A 197 -9.20 -4.94 7.16
CA LEU A 197 -9.49 -4.83 5.74
C LEU A 197 -10.92 -4.33 5.55
N VAL A 198 -11.06 -3.18 4.89
CA VAL A 198 -12.34 -2.57 4.57
C VAL A 198 -12.62 -2.79 3.09
N VAL A 199 -13.74 -3.45 2.79
CA VAL A 199 -14.18 -3.66 1.41
C VAL A 199 -15.01 -2.46 0.96
N LEU A 200 -14.46 -1.68 0.03
CA LEU A 200 -15.10 -0.46 -0.49
C LEU A 200 -16.06 -0.80 -1.66
N HIS A 201 -15.63 -1.70 -2.53
CA HIS A 201 -16.41 -2.18 -3.68
C HIS A 201 -16.50 -3.71 -3.68
N PRO A 202 -17.31 -4.30 -2.81
CA PRO A 202 -17.40 -5.76 -2.65
C PRO A 202 -17.69 -6.54 -3.93
N GLU A 203 -18.52 -5.96 -4.78
CA GLU A 203 -19.02 -6.56 -6.02
C GLU A 203 -17.90 -6.67 -7.08
N HIS A 204 -16.87 -5.83 -6.97
CA HIS A 204 -15.68 -5.86 -7.81
C HIS A 204 -14.49 -6.54 -7.14
N PHE A 205 -14.41 -6.54 -5.81
CA PHE A 205 -13.34 -7.20 -5.08
C PHE A 205 -13.42 -8.73 -5.21
N LEU A 206 -14.62 -9.31 -5.03
CA LEU A 206 -14.89 -10.74 -5.16
C LEU A 206 -16.11 -10.97 -6.07
N PRO A 207 -15.97 -10.76 -7.39
CA PRO A 207 -17.10 -10.86 -8.30
C PRO A 207 -17.67 -12.29 -8.34
N GLY A 208 -18.99 -12.41 -8.46
CA GLY A 208 -19.68 -13.70 -8.61
C GLY A 208 -19.61 -14.62 -7.39
N GLY A 209 -19.47 -14.07 -6.18
CA GLY A 209 -19.33 -14.88 -4.96
C GLY A 209 -17.93 -15.48 -4.80
N GLY A 210 -16.91 -14.80 -5.33
CA GLY A 210 -15.51 -15.20 -5.17
C GLY A 210 -15.11 -15.37 -3.69
N ILE A 211 -14.08 -16.16 -3.47
CA ILE A 211 -13.56 -16.47 -2.13
C ILE A 211 -12.23 -15.76 -1.93
N PHE A 212 -12.11 -15.09 -0.79
CA PHE A 212 -10.87 -14.51 -0.30
C PHE A 212 -10.22 -15.45 0.71
N THR A 213 -9.03 -15.96 0.39
CA THR A 213 -8.34 -16.94 1.22
C THR A 213 -7.20 -16.29 2.01
N VAL A 214 -7.18 -16.52 3.32
CA VAL A 214 -6.10 -16.09 4.23
C VAL A 214 -5.42 -17.33 4.80
N TYR A 215 -4.10 -17.38 4.72
CA TYR A 215 -3.30 -18.41 5.36
C TYR A 215 -3.25 -18.20 6.87
N ASP A 216 -3.66 -19.22 7.62
CA ASP A 216 -3.58 -19.26 9.06
C ASP A 216 -2.32 -20.04 9.47
N ARG A 217 -1.26 -19.30 9.78
CA ARG A 217 0.03 -19.85 10.18
C ARG A 217 -0.04 -20.63 11.50
N ALA A 218 -0.96 -20.28 12.41
CA ALA A 218 -1.07 -20.95 13.71
C ALA A 218 -1.57 -22.40 13.56
N ASN A 219 -2.49 -22.61 12.63
CA ASN A 219 -3.08 -23.92 12.35
C ASN A 219 -2.50 -24.59 11.08
N ASN A 220 -1.51 -23.96 10.45
CA ASN A 220 -0.97 -24.34 9.14
C ASN A 220 -2.07 -24.62 8.10
N GLY A 221 -3.10 -23.79 8.08
CA GLY A 221 -4.32 -23.98 7.29
C GLY A 221 -4.70 -22.76 6.48
N TYR A 222 -5.82 -22.86 5.77
CA TYR A 222 -6.40 -21.73 5.03
C TYR A 222 -7.80 -21.46 5.54
N LYS A 223 -8.11 -20.19 5.76
CA LYS A 223 -9.46 -19.71 6.04
C LYS A 223 -10.00 -18.99 4.83
N ASN A 224 -11.24 -19.30 4.50
CA ASN A 224 -11.94 -18.72 3.36
C ASN A 224 -12.96 -17.71 3.86
N TYR A 225 -13.00 -16.56 3.20
CA TYR A 225 -13.94 -15.50 3.47
C TYR A 225 -14.67 -15.11 2.19
N VAL A 226 -15.93 -14.77 2.34
CA VAL A 226 -16.78 -14.25 1.27
C VAL A 226 -17.33 -12.89 1.68
N VAL A 227 -17.73 -12.06 0.73
CA VAL A 227 -18.49 -10.86 1.04
C VAL A 227 -19.91 -11.28 1.42
N SER A 228 -20.30 -11.07 2.67
CA SER A 228 -21.66 -11.30 3.14
C SER A 228 -22.61 -10.14 2.76
N HIS A 229 -23.91 -10.33 2.98
CA HIS A 229 -24.96 -9.35 2.71
C HIS A 229 -24.77 -8.02 3.47
N ASP A 230 -24.09 -8.06 4.61
CA ASP A 230 -23.74 -6.85 5.36
C ASP A 230 -22.46 -6.16 4.85
N ARG A 231 -21.95 -6.61 3.70
CA ARG A 231 -20.77 -6.10 2.98
C ARG A 231 -19.44 -6.26 3.74
N TYR A 232 -19.41 -7.10 4.77
CA TYR A 232 -18.18 -7.52 5.45
C TYR A 232 -17.66 -8.84 4.89
N LEU A 233 -16.34 -9.04 5.01
CA LEU A 233 -15.74 -10.36 4.79
C LEU A 233 -16.05 -11.27 5.97
N ARG A 234 -16.70 -12.40 5.70
CA ARG A 234 -17.13 -13.39 6.70
C ARG A 234 -16.79 -14.80 6.23
N GLU A 235 -16.69 -15.74 7.17
CA GLU A 235 -16.41 -17.15 6.85
C GLU A 235 -17.53 -17.81 6.01
N SER A 236 -18.73 -17.23 5.97
CA SER A 236 -19.83 -17.62 5.08
C SER A 236 -20.74 -16.43 4.73
N MET A 237 -21.76 -16.65 3.88
CA MET A 237 -22.73 -15.62 3.48
C MET A 237 -23.66 -15.17 4.62
N ASP A 238 -23.77 -15.94 5.70
CA ASP A 238 -24.59 -15.60 6.87
C ASP A 238 -24.02 -14.37 7.60
N CYS A 239 -24.88 -13.40 7.92
CA CYS A 239 -24.49 -12.19 8.65
C CYS A 239 -24.10 -12.45 10.11
N ASN A 240 -24.39 -13.64 10.66
CA ASN A 240 -23.94 -14.08 11.97
C ASN A 240 -22.60 -14.84 11.94
N SER A 241 -22.14 -15.22 10.75
CA SER A 241 -20.87 -15.94 10.58
C SER A 241 -19.67 -15.05 10.97
N PRO A 242 -18.60 -15.60 11.58
CA PRO A 242 -17.45 -14.79 12.00
C PRO A 242 -16.90 -13.90 10.88
N ARG A 243 -16.57 -12.65 11.23
CA ARG A 243 -15.89 -11.71 10.32
C ARG A 243 -14.41 -12.07 10.21
N LEU A 244 -13.78 -11.62 9.13
CA LEU A 244 -12.31 -11.53 9.06
C LEU A 244 -11.83 -10.70 10.26
N PRO A 245 -11.09 -11.29 11.22
CA PRO A 245 -10.63 -10.54 12.38
C PRO A 245 -9.53 -9.55 11.99
N PRO A 246 -9.27 -8.54 12.82
CA PRO A 246 -8.05 -7.74 12.72
C PRO A 246 -6.80 -8.64 12.69
N PHE A 247 -5.77 -8.19 11.99
CA PHE A 247 -4.55 -8.96 11.81
C PHE A 247 -3.31 -8.08 11.89
N CYS A 248 -2.21 -8.67 12.34
CA CYS A 248 -0.90 -8.02 12.33
C CYS A 248 -0.08 -8.48 11.12
N HIS A 249 0.81 -7.61 10.67
CA HIS A 249 1.81 -7.94 9.67
C HIS A 249 3.01 -8.64 10.33
N ASP A 250 3.39 -9.82 9.81
CA ASP A 250 4.53 -10.58 10.32
C ASP A 250 5.85 -9.97 9.86
N THR A 251 6.34 -8.99 10.61
CA THR A 251 7.57 -8.23 10.30
C THR A 251 8.78 -8.74 11.08
N GLN A 252 8.72 -9.96 11.65
CA GLN A 252 9.78 -10.52 12.49
C GLN A 252 11.15 -10.63 11.79
N HIS A 253 11.14 -10.71 10.47
CA HIS A 253 12.35 -10.81 9.65
C HIS A 253 12.99 -9.45 9.33
N ARG A 254 12.29 -8.35 9.58
CA ARG A 254 12.80 -7.00 9.33
C ARG A 254 13.71 -6.56 10.48
N LYS A 255 14.83 -5.92 10.16
CA LYS A 255 15.83 -5.45 11.14
C LYS A 255 15.87 -3.92 11.19
N GLY A 256 15.85 -3.33 12.40
CA GLY A 256 16.07 -1.89 12.60
C GLY A 256 14.88 -1.16 13.23
N LYS A 257 14.99 0.17 13.41
CA LYS A 257 13.93 1.00 14.02
C LYS A 257 12.81 1.38 13.05
N LEU A 258 13.06 1.29 11.75
CA LEU A 258 12.11 1.54 10.66
C LEU A 258 11.60 0.24 10.03
N SER A 259 11.82 -0.89 10.69
CA SER A 259 11.52 -2.21 10.16
C SER A 259 10.02 -2.49 10.10
N PHE A 260 9.21 -1.81 10.91
CA PHE A 260 7.77 -2.03 10.96
C PHE A 260 7.03 -1.12 9.99
N VAL A 261 5.99 -1.66 9.35
CA VAL A 261 5.04 -0.84 8.57
C VAL A 261 4.45 0.22 9.49
N ASN A 262 4.62 1.49 9.13
CA ASN A 262 4.16 2.60 9.95
C ASN A 262 2.63 2.75 9.83
N PRO A 263 1.87 2.64 10.94
CA PRO A 263 0.41 2.67 10.89
C PRO A 263 -0.17 4.03 10.49
N PHE A 264 0.57 5.13 10.63
CA PHE A 264 0.14 6.42 10.09
C PHE A 264 0.18 6.44 8.57
N LEU A 265 1.19 5.83 7.95
CA LEU A 265 1.27 5.72 6.49
C LEU A 265 0.13 4.84 5.95
N VAL A 266 -0.18 3.74 6.64
CA VAL A 266 -1.38 2.91 6.37
C VAL A 266 -2.65 3.76 6.48
N SER A 267 -2.79 4.56 7.54
CA SER A 267 -3.95 5.44 7.75
C SER A 267 -4.12 6.47 6.64
N ILE A 268 -3.04 7.13 6.22
CA ILE A 268 -3.04 8.10 5.11
C ILE A 268 -3.47 7.42 3.82
N ASN A 269 -2.93 6.23 3.53
CA ASN A 269 -3.29 5.43 2.37
C ASN A 269 -4.79 5.07 2.35
N ALA A 270 -5.34 4.69 3.50
CA ALA A 270 -6.73 4.34 3.67
C ALA A 270 -7.66 5.54 3.49
N ASP A 271 -7.37 6.66 4.16
CA ASP A 271 -8.16 7.89 4.10
C ASP A 271 -8.30 8.39 2.65
N ILE A 272 -7.21 8.36 1.87
CA ILE A 272 -7.23 8.73 0.46
C ILE A 272 -8.23 7.87 -0.33
N LYS A 273 -8.28 6.55 -0.07
CA LYS A 273 -9.17 5.61 -0.76
C LYS A 273 -10.61 5.77 -0.31
N ILE A 274 -10.85 5.88 0.99
CA ILE A 274 -12.17 6.06 1.59
C ILE A 274 -12.81 7.37 1.14
N ARG A 275 -12.07 8.49 1.13
CA ARG A 275 -12.57 9.78 0.63
C ARG A 275 -12.98 9.71 -0.84
N ARG A 276 -12.27 8.92 -1.66
CA ARG A 276 -12.66 8.71 -3.06
C ARG A 276 -13.93 7.89 -3.19
N TYR A 277 -14.04 6.83 -2.41
CA TYR A 277 -15.25 6.01 -2.35
C TYR A 277 -16.49 6.88 -2.07
N PHE A 278 -16.44 7.69 -1.02
CA PHE A 278 -17.57 8.56 -0.67
C PHE A 278 -17.88 9.62 -1.73
N ARG A 279 -16.87 10.20 -2.41
CA ARG A 279 -17.11 11.13 -3.52
C ARG A 279 -17.84 10.48 -4.70
N MET A 280 -17.62 9.20 -4.96
CA MET A 280 -18.31 8.47 -6.04
C MET A 280 -19.74 8.08 -5.66
N MET A 281 -20.03 7.86 -4.38
CA MET A 281 -21.37 7.47 -3.90
C MET A 281 -22.37 8.63 -3.79
N HIS A 282 -21.89 9.87 -3.78
CA HIS A 282 -22.71 11.09 -3.66
C HIS A 282 -22.93 11.83 -5.00
N CYS A 283 -22.60 11.19 -6.13
CA CYS A 283 -22.92 11.65 -7.49
C CYS A 283 -23.99 10.75 -8.10
#